data_AF-A0A9D7RFD9-F1
#
_entry.id   AF-A0A9D7RFD9-F1
#
_cell.length_a   1.000
_cell.length_b   1.000
_cell.length_c   1.000
_cell.angle_alpha   90.00
_cell.angle_beta   90.00
_cell.angle_gamma   90.00
#
_symmetry.space_group_name_H-M   'P 1'
#
loop_
_entity.id
_entity.type
_entity.pdbx_description
1 polymer ?
#
loop_
_entity_poly.entity_id
_entity_poly.type
_entity_poly.pdbx_seq_one_letter_code
_entity_poly.pdbx_strand_id
1 'polypeptide(L)'
;MSGSAAAALQYKSKESGAGRFTDFMLPPLTFYEFITMQNLSHLLSSTSLQWGENPARFFRAIDIQQLNKHFLAYINFGGYPEAIFSEAVRSNPERFIRNDVIEKVLLRDLPSLYGITDVQELNALFTTIAYNTSNEFSLENLSQQSGIQKHTIKKYLEYLEASFLVKIVRRIDQAGKKFQRDNFFKIYLTNPSIRAALFASLQPLDEAMGAMTETAIFAQWMHRTSFTPWYARWNNGEVDMVGLSGKTLQPVWALEIK
;
A
#
# COMPACT_ATOMS: atom_id res chain seq x y z
N MET A 1 0.18 -6.27 -15.71
CA MET A 1 -1.17 -5.66 -15.77
C MET A 1 -1.09 -4.35 -15.01
N SER A 2 -1.36 -3.19 -15.64
CA SER A 2 -1.29 -1.90 -14.94
C SER A 2 -2.50 -1.73 -14.00
N GLY A 3 -2.35 -0.98 -12.91
CA GLY A 3 -3.45 -0.68 -11.98
C GLY A 3 -4.68 -0.05 -12.66
N SER A 4 -4.48 0.70 -13.75
CA SER A 4 -5.56 1.25 -14.57
C SER A 4 -6.39 0.22 -15.34
N ALA A 5 -5.81 -0.90 -15.74
CA ALA A 5 -6.57 -1.99 -16.35
C ALA A 5 -7.53 -2.61 -15.33
N ALA A 6 -7.11 -2.70 -14.07
CA ALA A 6 -7.94 -3.23 -13.01
C ALA A 6 -9.09 -2.27 -12.64
N ALA A 7 -8.84 -0.96 -12.60
CA ALA A 7 -9.92 0.04 -12.46
C ALA A 7 -10.95 -0.05 -13.61
N ALA A 8 -10.48 -0.15 -14.85
CA ALA A 8 -11.34 -0.30 -16.03
C ALA A 8 -12.18 -1.59 -15.98
N LEU A 9 -11.58 -2.70 -15.55
CA LEU A 9 -12.28 -3.97 -15.37
C LEU A 9 -13.33 -3.88 -14.27
N GLN A 10 -13.00 -3.29 -13.12
CA GLN A 10 -13.97 -3.11 -12.03
C GLN A 10 -15.14 -2.22 -12.46
N TYR A 11 -14.87 -1.15 -13.21
CA TYR A 11 -15.89 -0.28 -13.78
C TYR A 11 -16.80 -1.04 -14.75
N LYS A 12 -16.23 -1.74 -15.74
CA LYS A 12 -16.99 -2.53 -16.73
C LYS A 12 -17.74 -3.72 -16.12
N SER A 13 -17.20 -4.35 -15.08
CA SER A 13 -17.84 -5.45 -14.36
C SER A 13 -19.10 -4.97 -13.64
N LYS A 14 -19.03 -3.80 -12.99
CA LYS A 14 -20.21 -3.15 -12.38
C LYS A 14 -21.27 -2.78 -13.42
N GLU A 15 -20.88 -2.30 -14.61
CA GLU A 15 -21.83 -1.93 -15.66
C GLU A 15 -22.46 -3.11 -16.39
N SER A 16 -21.69 -4.16 -16.70
CA SER A 16 -22.13 -5.24 -17.59
C SER A 16 -22.97 -6.33 -16.92
N GLY A 17 -22.95 -6.43 -15.58
CA GLY A 17 -23.63 -7.50 -14.84
C GLY A 17 -23.18 -8.93 -15.19
N ALA A 18 -22.16 -9.07 -16.04
CA ALA A 18 -21.71 -10.34 -16.60
C ALA A 18 -20.58 -10.92 -15.73
N GLY A 19 -20.96 -11.67 -14.69
CA GLY A 19 -20.05 -12.27 -13.71
C GLY A 19 -19.21 -13.47 -14.18
N ARG A 20 -18.75 -13.51 -15.44
CA ARG A 20 -17.97 -14.64 -16.01
C ARG A 20 -16.54 -14.28 -16.38
N PHE A 21 -15.87 -13.47 -15.56
CA PHE A 21 -14.44 -13.21 -15.67
C PHE A 21 -13.72 -13.71 -14.42
N THR A 22 -12.53 -14.28 -14.62
CA THR A 22 -11.63 -14.66 -13.52
C THR A 22 -10.49 -13.65 -13.51
N ASP A 23 -10.51 -12.76 -12.53
CA ASP A 23 -9.53 -11.69 -12.41
C ASP A 23 -8.32 -12.16 -11.61
N PHE A 24 -7.12 -11.96 -12.17
CA PHE A 24 -5.86 -12.21 -11.46
C PHE A 24 -5.24 -10.85 -11.11
N MET A 25 -5.18 -10.57 -9.81
CA MET A 25 -4.52 -9.39 -9.28
C MET A 25 -3.03 -9.69 -9.09
N LEU A 26 -2.18 -8.87 -9.71
CA LEU A 26 -0.72 -8.94 -9.56
C LEU A 26 -0.26 -7.71 -8.77
N PRO A 27 -0.03 -7.84 -7.46
CA PRO A 27 0.45 -6.73 -6.64
C PRO A 27 1.93 -6.44 -6.92
N PRO A 28 2.45 -5.30 -6.43
CA PRO A 28 3.86 -4.98 -6.49
C PRO A 28 4.73 -6.09 -5.88
N LEU A 29 5.97 -6.23 -6.38
CA LEU A 29 6.92 -7.21 -5.86
C LEU A 29 7.06 -7.09 -4.35
N THR A 30 7.07 -8.22 -3.66
CA THR A 30 7.46 -8.31 -2.26
C THR A 30 8.94 -7.96 -2.08
N PHE A 31 9.33 -7.63 -0.85
CA PHE A 31 10.75 -7.46 -0.52
C PHE A 31 11.53 -8.78 -0.71
N TYR A 32 10.89 -9.92 -0.46
CA TYR A 32 11.50 -11.23 -0.70
C TYR A 32 11.78 -11.47 -2.19
N GLU A 33 10.83 -11.16 -3.06
CA GLU A 33 11.03 -11.24 -4.52
C GLU A 33 12.12 -10.26 -4.97
N PHE A 34 12.11 -9.03 -4.46
CA PHE A 34 13.14 -8.03 -4.75
C PHE A 34 14.56 -8.51 -4.42
N ILE A 35 14.74 -9.12 -3.24
CA ILE A 35 16.03 -9.72 -2.82
C ILE A 35 16.41 -10.90 -3.72
N THR A 36 15.47 -11.78 -4.02
CA THR A 36 15.72 -12.99 -4.81
C THR A 36 16.07 -12.65 -6.25
N MET A 37 15.36 -11.71 -6.87
CA MET A 37 15.60 -11.26 -8.25
C MET A 37 16.95 -10.57 -8.42
N GLN A 38 17.53 -10.03 -7.36
CA GLN A 38 18.88 -9.45 -7.35
C GLN A 38 19.97 -10.44 -6.94
N ASN A 39 19.65 -11.73 -6.78
CA ASN A 39 20.56 -12.78 -6.31
C ASN A 39 21.13 -12.52 -4.90
N LEU A 40 20.35 -11.84 -4.04
CA LEU A 40 20.74 -11.47 -2.67
C LEU A 40 20.19 -12.43 -1.60
N SER A 41 19.64 -13.58 -1.99
CA SER A 41 19.09 -14.57 -1.05
C SER A 41 20.13 -15.11 -0.05
N HIS A 42 21.42 -15.00 -0.38
CA HIS A 42 22.52 -15.34 0.52
C HIS A 42 22.57 -14.48 1.79
N LEU A 43 21.86 -13.33 1.83
CA LEU A 43 21.74 -12.49 3.02
C LEU A 43 20.76 -13.05 4.06
N LEU A 44 20.00 -14.09 3.70
CA LEU A 44 18.98 -14.70 4.54
C LEU A 44 19.37 -16.14 4.88
N SER A 45 19.17 -16.54 6.14
CA SER A 45 19.26 -17.94 6.56
C SER A 45 17.92 -18.40 7.12
N SER A 46 17.49 -19.61 6.75
CA SER A 46 16.28 -20.19 7.33
C SER A 46 16.52 -20.58 8.78
N THR A 47 15.53 -20.31 9.62
CA THR A 47 15.47 -20.71 11.02
C THR A 47 14.10 -21.30 11.32
N SER A 48 13.98 -22.06 12.40
CA SER A 48 12.69 -22.51 12.92
C SER A 48 12.41 -21.78 14.23
N LEU A 49 11.26 -21.11 14.33
CA LEU A 49 10.76 -20.61 15.61
C LEU A 49 9.51 -21.40 16.00
N GLN A 50 9.41 -21.71 17.28
CA GLN A 50 8.18 -22.25 17.85
C GLN A 50 7.14 -21.15 17.91
N TRP A 51 6.08 -21.27 17.11
CA TRP A 51 4.93 -20.35 17.15
C TRP A 51 3.73 -21.08 17.77
N GLY A 52 3.55 -20.91 19.07
CA GLY A 52 2.64 -21.75 19.84
C GLY A 52 3.12 -23.20 19.85
N GLU A 53 2.26 -24.14 19.46
CA GLU A 53 2.57 -25.57 19.41
C GLU A 53 3.20 -26.03 18.08
N ASN A 54 3.28 -25.15 17.07
CA ASN A 54 3.75 -25.50 15.74
C ASN A 54 5.12 -24.88 15.43
N PRO A 55 6.11 -25.67 14.98
CA PRO A 55 7.34 -25.12 14.45
C PRO A 55 7.03 -24.42 13.12
N ALA A 56 7.24 -23.11 13.08
CA ALA A 56 7.11 -22.33 11.87
C ALA A 56 8.49 -22.01 11.29
N ARG A 57 8.60 -22.08 9.96
CA ARG A 57 9.81 -21.71 9.24
C ARG A 57 9.86 -20.18 9.14
N PHE A 58 10.95 -19.62 9.62
CA PHE A 58 11.26 -18.20 9.54
C PHE A 58 12.59 -17.97 8.82
N PHE A 59 12.90 -16.70 8.58
CA PHE A 59 14.18 -16.28 8.02
C PHE A 59 14.80 -15.24 8.95
N ARG A 60 16.12 -15.32 9.11
CA ARG A 60 16.91 -14.31 9.80
C ARG A 60 17.93 -13.71 8.84
N ALA A 61 18.22 -12.43 9.02
CA ALA A 61 19.31 -11.78 8.32
C ALA A 61 20.65 -12.36 8.81
N ILE A 62 21.55 -12.68 7.88
CA ILE A 62 22.95 -13.00 8.18
C ILE A 62 23.72 -11.69 8.45
N ASP A 63 23.44 -10.67 7.63
CA ASP A 63 23.91 -9.30 7.80
C ASP A 63 22.70 -8.35 7.77
N ILE A 64 22.30 -7.87 8.94
CA ILE A 64 21.16 -6.96 9.08
C ILE A 64 21.45 -5.57 8.51
N GLN A 65 22.70 -5.11 8.55
CA GLN A 65 23.06 -3.79 8.03
C GLN A 65 22.97 -3.78 6.51
N GLN A 66 23.46 -4.83 5.86
CA GLN A 66 23.32 -5.01 4.42
C GLN A 66 21.86 -5.21 4.01
N LEU A 67 21.11 -6.03 4.75
CA LEU A 67 19.68 -6.23 4.47
C LEU A 67 18.90 -4.91 4.58
N ASN A 68 19.19 -4.07 5.58
CA ASN A 68 18.55 -2.76 5.75
C ASN A 68 18.87 -1.79 4.60
N LYS A 69 20.09 -1.83 4.04
CA LYS A 69 20.41 -1.06 2.82
C LYS A 69 19.54 -1.49 1.64
N HIS A 70 19.34 -2.80 1.47
CA HIS A 70 18.46 -3.32 0.42
C HIS A 70 16.98 -3.07 0.70
N PHE A 71 16.58 -3.02 1.97
CA PHE A 71 15.22 -2.64 2.35
C PHE A 71 14.93 -1.17 2.05
N LEU A 72 15.87 -0.26 2.33
CA LEU A 72 15.76 1.14 1.93
C LEU A 72 15.67 1.30 0.40
N ALA A 73 16.50 0.55 -0.32
CA ALA A 73 16.44 0.46 -1.78
C ALA A 73 15.05 -0.01 -2.27
N TYR A 74 14.50 -1.05 -1.65
CA TYR A 74 13.15 -1.54 -1.94
C TYR A 74 12.08 -0.47 -1.65
N ILE A 75 12.18 0.27 -0.55
CA ILE A 75 11.26 1.36 -0.23
C ILE A 75 11.31 2.46 -1.31
N ASN A 76 12.50 2.82 -1.80
CA ASN A 76 12.65 3.92 -2.75
C ASN A 76 12.31 3.55 -4.19
N PHE A 77 12.62 2.34 -4.63
CA PHE A 77 12.51 1.98 -6.06
C PHE A 77 12.07 0.53 -6.29
N GLY A 78 11.73 -0.21 -5.23
CA GLY A 78 11.23 -1.57 -5.33
C GLY A 78 9.78 -1.68 -5.80
N GLY A 79 9.27 -2.91 -5.81
CA GLY A 79 7.88 -3.21 -6.13
C GLY A 79 7.54 -3.28 -7.62
N TYR A 80 8.33 -2.67 -8.52
CA TYR A 80 8.18 -2.81 -9.97
C TYR A 80 9.32 -3.65 -10.56
N PRO A 81 9.03 -4.76 -11.28
CA PRO A 81 10.06 -5.57 -11.94
C PRO A 81 10.94 -4.77 -12.90
N GLU A 82 10.37 -3.78 -13.60
CA GLU A 82 11.07 -2.92 -14.54
C GLU A 82 12.21 -2.14 -13.87
N ALA A 83 12.02 -1.72 -12.61
CA ALA A 83 13.04 -1.05 -11.82
C ALA A 83 14.22 -1.97 -11.44
N ILE A 84 14.07 -3.29 -11.57
CA ILE A 84 15.13 -4.28 -11.33
C ILE A 84 15.80 -4.69 -12.65
N PHE A 85 15.00 -4.97 -13.69
CA PHE A 85 15.50 -5.64 -14.90
C PHE A 85 15.83 -4.68 -16.05
N SER A 86 15.23 -3.50 -16.12
CA SER A 86 15.46 -2.56 -17.23
C SER A 86 16.60 -1.61 -16.90
N GLU A 87 17.67 -1.64 -17.70
CA GLU A 87 18.79 -0.70 -17.54
C GLU A 87 18.38 0.76 -17.73
N ALA A 88 17.49 1.04 -18.70
CA ALA A 88 16.95 2.37 -18.91
C ALA A 88 16.17 2.86 -17.67
N VAL A 89 15.34 2.02 -17.08
CA VAL A 89 14.57 2.37 -15.87
C VAL A 89 15.48 2.51 -14.66
N ARG A 90 16.46 1.61 -14.47
CA ARG A 90 17.42 1.69 -13.35
C ARG A 90 18.22 2.99 -13.34
N SER A 91 18.43 3.61 -14.50
CA SER A 91 19.14 4.89 -14.58
C SER A 91 18.33 6.04 -13.94
N ASN A 92 16.99 5.95 -13.94
CA ASN A 92 16.11 6.92 -13.33
C ASN A 92 14.75 6.28 -12.95
N PRO A 93 14.71 5.48 -11.86
CA PRO A 93 13.51 4.74 -11.48
C PRO A 93 12.39 5.68 -11.00
N GLU A 94 12.74 6.78 -10.34
CA GLU A 94 11.78 7.80 -9.88
C GLU A 94 10.98 8.39 -11.04
N ARG A 95 11.65 8.78 -12.14
CA ARG A 95 10.97 9.27 -13.35
C ARG A 95 10.04 8.23 -13.96
N PHE A 96 10.47 6.97 -14.05
CA PHE A 96 9.62 5.90 -14.57
C PHE A 96 8.36 5.72 -13.72
N ILE A 97 8.51 5.59 -12.41
CA ILE A 97 7.37 5.40 -11.50
C ILE A 97 6.45 6.62 -11.54
N ARG A 98 7.01 7.83 -11.52
CA ARG A 98 6.24 9.08 -11.58
C ARG A 98 5.47 9.21 -12.90
N ASN A 99 6.17 9.18 -14.03
CA ASN A 99 5.56 9.55 -15.30
C ASN A 99 4.78 8.38 -15.92
N ASP A 100 5.37 7.19 -15.91
CA ASP A 100 4.87 6.05 -16.66
C ASP A 100 3.86 5.21 -15.85
N VAL A 101 3.84 5.36 -14.52
CA VAL A 101 2.86 4.73 -13.62
C VAL A 101 1.89 5.75 -13.04
N ILE A 102 2.36 6.70 -12.23
CA ILE A 102 1.49 7.59 -11.45
C ILE A 102 0.74 8.58 -12.33
N GLU A 103 1.45 9.40 -13.11
CA GLU A 103 0.86 10.43 -13.97
C GLU A 103 -0.04 9.80 -15.03
N LYS A 104 0.35 8.66 -15.59
CA LYS A 104 -0.49 7.91 -16.53
C LYS A 104 -1.83 7.49 -15.90
N VAL A 105 -1.83 7.03 -14.65
CA VAL A 105 -3.06 6.66 -13.95
C VAL A 105 -3.89 7.90 -13.60
N LEU A 106 -3.28 8.91 -12.98
CA LEU A 106 -4.00 10.08 -12.45
C LEU A 106 -4.46 11.07 -13.53
N LEU A 107 -3.64 11.29 -14.56
CA LEU A 107 -3.87 12.34 -15.55
C LEU A 107 -4.60 11.84 -16.79
N ARG A 108 -4.59 10.53 -17.04
CA ARG A 108 -5.15 9.95 -18.27
C ARG A 108 -6.17 8.87 -17.98
N ASP A 109 -5.78 7.82 -17.27
CA ASP A 109 -6.63 6.63 -17.14
C ASP A 109 -7.85 6.90 -16.23
N LEU A 110 -7.66 7.44 -15.03
CA LEU A 110 -8.76 7.77 -14.11
C LEU A 110 -9.72 8.84 -14.67
N PRO A 111 -9.24 9.96 -15.24
CA PRO A 111 -10.13 10.96 -15.83
C PRO A 111 -10.96 10.40 -16.99
N SER A 112 -10.35 9.57 -17.84
CA SER A 112 -11.05 8.93 -18.96
C SER A 112 -12.08 7.91 -18.51
N LEU A 113 -11.85 7.18 -17.40
CA LEU A 113 -12.75 6.13 -16.91
C LEU A 113 -13.93 6.69 -16.09
N TYR A 114 -13.68 7.71 -15.28
CA TYR A 114 -14.65 8.21 -14.30
C TYR A 114 -15.17 9.63 -14.58
N GLY A 115 -14.75 10.24 -15.70
CA GLY A 115 -15.20 11.58 -16.10
C GLY A 115 -14.72 12.68 -15.15
N ILE A 116 -13.48 12.57 -14.64
CA ILE A 116 -12.92 13.55 -13.71
C ILE A 116 -12.58 14.82 -14.48
N THR A 117 -13.24 15.92 -14.14
CA THR A 117 -13.05 17.22 -14.80
C THR A 117 -11.85 17.97 -14.25
N ASP A 118 -11.63 17.92 -12.93
CA ASP A 118 -10.51 18.56 -12.26
C ASP A 118 -9.43 17.54 -11.86
N VAL A 119 -8.51 17.33 -12.79
CA VAL A 119 -7.38 16.41 -12.61
C VAL A 119 -6.38 16.94 -11.58
N GLN A 120 -6.26 18.27 -11.45
CA GLN A 120 -5.34 18.89 -10.50
C GLN A 120 -5.80 18.66 -9.07
N GLU A 121 -7.12 18.74 -8.84
CA GLU A 121 -7.74 18.44 -7.56
C GLU A 121 -7.48 16.98 -7.12
N LEU A 122 -7.67 16.01 -8.02
CA LEU A 122 -7.34 14.61 -7.77
C LEU A 122 -5.85 14.42 -7.46
N ASN A 123 -4.97 15.05 -8.24
CA ASN A 123 -3.53 14.92 -8.06
C ASN A 123 -3.05 15.53 -6.72
N ALA A 124 -3.62 16.67 -6.31
CA ALA A 124 -3.32 17.30 -5.02
C ALA A 124 -3.77 16.42 -3.84
N LEU A 125 -4.96 15.81 -3.94
CA LEU A 125 -5.43 14.86 -2.93
C LEU A 125 -4.50 13.64 -2.85
N PHE A 126 -4.15 13.05 -3.99
CA PHE A 126 -3.26 11.88 -4.01
C PHE A 126 -1.86 12.21 -3.46
N THR A 127 -1.31 13.38 -3.80
CA THR A 127 -0.01 13.84 -3.28
C THR A 127 -0.05 13.97 -1.76
N THR A 128 -1.12 14.57 -1.20
CA THR A 128 -1.32 14.66 0.25
C THR A 128 -1.38 13.29 0.92
N ILE A 129 -2.10 12.34 0.32
CA ILE A 129 -2.20 10.96 0.80
C ILE A 129 -0.85 10.26 0.75
N ALA A 130 -0.10 10.39 -0.36
CA ALA A 130 1.19 9.74 -0.54
C ALA A 130 2.24 10.25 0.44
N TYR A 131 2.22 11.56 0.75
CA TYR A 131 3.11 12.15 1.75
C TYR A 131 2.84 11.59 3.16
N ASN A 132 1.56 11.37 3.47
CA ASN A 132 1.05 10.95 4.77
C ASN A 132 0.60 9.47 4.78
N THR A 133 1.23 8.61 3.95
CA THR A 133 0.90 7.18 3.92
C THR A 133 1.03 6.57 5.31
N SER A 134 0.18 5.58 5.62
CA SER A 134 0.02 4.92 6.92
C SER A 134 -0.54 5.77 8.07
N ASN A 135 -0.70 7.09 7.88
CA ASN A 135 -1.37 7.93 8.87
C ASN A 135 -2.90 7.70 8.89
N GLU A 136 -3.52 8.05 10.02
CA GLU A 136 -4.97 8.07 10.16
C GLU A 136 -5.56 9.37 9.56
N PHE A 137 -6.53 9.22 8.69
CA PHE A 137 -7.26 10.29 8.03
C PHE A 137 -8.72 10.31 8.48
N SER A 138 -9.35 11.47 8.34
CA SER A 138 -10.80 11.62 8.33
C SER A 138 -11.22 12.42 7.11
N LEU A 139 -12.45 12.21 6.64
CA LEU A 139 -12.99 13.02 5.53
C LEU A 139 -13.09 14.50 5.89
N GLU A 140 -13.27 14.81 7.18
CA GLU A 140 -13.25 16.18 7.67
C GLU A 140 -11.86 16.80 7.47
N ASN A 141 -10.82 16.15 7.98
CA ASN A 141 -9.45 16.66 7.92
C ASN A 141 -8.99 16.79 6.46
N LEU A 142 -9.27 15.78 5.63
CA LEU A 142 -8.96 15.84 4.20
C LEU A 142 -9.68 17.00 3.51
N SER A 143 -10.96 17.23 3.82
CA SER A 143 -11.74 18.32 3.24
C SER A 143 -11.21 19.69 3.65
N GLN A 144 -10.87 19.87 4.93
CA GLN A 144 -10.31 21.11 5.44
C GLN A 144 -8.92 21.41 4.88
N GLN A 145 -8.05 20.41 4.75
CA GLN A 145 -6.69 20.59 4.25
C GLN A 145 -6.63 20.80 2.73
N SER A 146 -7.48 20.11 1.97
CA SER A 146 -7.45 20.17 0.50
C SER A 146 -8.40 21.22 -0.10
N GLY A 147 -9.37 21.72 0.67
CA GLY A 147 -10.46 22.56 0.16
C GLY A 147 -11.52 21.79 -0.66
N ILE A 148 -11.35 20.48 -0.82
CA ILE A 148 -12.22 19.61 -1.61
C ILE A 148 -13.44 19.22 -0.78
N GLN A 149 -14.62 19.19 -1.39
CA GLN A 149 -15.82 18.74 -0.70
C GLN A 149 -15.73 17.24 -0.34
N LYS A 150 -16.20 16.88 0.86
CA LYS A 150 -16.18 15.48 1.36
C LYS A 150 -16.76 14.45 0.39
N HIS A 151 -17.80 14.82 -0.36
CA HIS A 151 -18.44 13.91 -1.31
C HIS A 151 -17.52 13.60 -2.50
N THR A 152 -16.76 14.59 -2.97
CA THR A 152 -15.74 14.43 -4.01
C THR A 152 -14.55 13.62 -3.50
N ILE A 153 -14.08 13.89 -2.28
CA ILE A 153 -13.01 13.11 -1.64
C ILE A 153 -13.38 11.62 -1.58
N LYS A 154 -14.60 11.29 -1.16
CA LYS A 154 -15.07 9.89 -1.15
C LYS A 154 -14.95 9.23 -2.52
N LYS A 155 -15.40 9.90 -3.59
CA LYS A 155 -15.29 9.39 -4.97
C LYS A 155 -13.84 9.21 -5.39
N TYR A 156 -12.98 10.20 -5.14
CA TYR A 156 -11.56 10.10 -5.49
C TYR A 156 -10.86 8.98 -4.71
N LEU A 157 -11.17 8.79 -3.43
CA LEU A 157 -10.66 7.68 -2.65
C LEU A 157 -11.09 6.32 -3.24
N GLU A 158 -12.34 6.19 -3.67
CA GLU A 158 -12.82 4.98 -4.37
C GLU A 158 -12.07 4.75 -5.69
N TYR A 159 -11.81 5.80 -6.47
CA TYR A 159 -11.10 5.70 -7.74
C TYR A 159 -9.62 5.34 -7.55
N LEU A 160 -8.97 5.95 -6.56
CA LEU A 160 -7.57 5.67 -6.21
C LEU A 160 -7.42 4.23 -5.71
N GLU A 161 -8.34 3.74 -4.88
CA GLU A 161 -8.34 2.35 -4.43
C GLU A 161 -8.62 1.38 -5.60
N ALA A 162 -9.59 1.69 -6.47
CA ALA A 162 -9.88 0.91 -7.68
C ALA A 162 -8.70 0.83 -8.66
N SER A 163 -7.86 1.87 -8.71
CA SER A 163 -6.64 1.92 -9.52
C SER A 163 -5.43 1.26 -8.88
N PHE A 164 -5.57 0.67 -7.68
CA PHE A 164 -4.49 0.05 -6.93
C PHE A 164 -3.35 1.02 -6.58
N LEU A 165 -3.60 2.32 -6.50
CA LEU A 165 -2.60 3.28 -6.01
C LEU A 165 -2.56 3.31 -4.47
N VAL A 166 -3.72 3.12 -3.84
CA VAL A 166 -3.86 3.14 -2.39
C VAL A 166 -4.73 1.99 -1.88
N LYS A 167 -4.63 1.72 -0.59
CA LYS A 167 -5.53 0.82 0.14
C LYS A 167 -6.08 1.53 1.37
N ILE A 168 -7.40 1.50 1.53
CA ILE A 168 -8.07 2.12 2.69
C ILE A 168 -8.32 1.04 3.73
N VAL A 169 -7.86 1.29 4.96
CA VAL A 169 -7.99 0.37 6.08
C VAL A 169 -8.81 1.03 7.17
N ARG A 170 -9.87 0.33 7.58
CA ARG A 170 -10.84 0.84 8.54
C ARG A 170 -10.48 0.43 9.96
N ARG A 171 -10.89 1.25 10.91
CA ARG A 171 -10.64 1.03 12.33
C ARG A 171 -11.57 -0.03 12.90
N ILE A 172 -11.06 -0.85 13.80
CA ILE A 172 -11.85 -1.76 14.62
C ILE A 172 -11.85 -1.32 16.08
N ASP A 173 -12.94 -1.66 16.80
CA ASP A 173 -13.03 -1.50 18.24
C ASP A 173 -12.31 -2.63 19.00
N GLN A 174 -12.30 -2.55 20.33
CA GLN A 174 -11.67 -3.56 21.20
C GLN A 174 -12.28 -4.97 21.06
N ALA A 175 -13.52 -5.06 20.60
CA ALA A 175 -14.21 -6.34 20.36
C ALA A 175 -14.02 -6.84 18.91
N GLY A 176 -13.19 -6.17 18.11
CA GLY A 176 -12.96 -6.48 16.70
C GLY A 176 -14.13 -6.09 15.79
N LYS A 177 -15.07 -5.27 16.26
CA LYS A 177 -16.22 -4.80 15.49
C LYS A 177 -15.88 -3.51 14.74
N LYS A 178 -16.52 -3.35 13.60
CA LYS A 178 -16.47 -2.11 12.82
C LYS A 178 -17.33 -1.05 13.49
N PHE A 179 -16.87 0.19 13.47
CA PHE A 179 -17.68 1.32 13.92
C PHE A 179 -18.83 1.58 12.94
N GLN A 180 -20.02 1.89 13.46
CA GLN A 180 -21.19 2.25 12.63
C GLN A 180 -20.97 3.57 11.87
N ARG A 181 -20.20 4.50 12.45
CA ARG A 181 -19.72 5.71 11.79
C ARG A 181 -18.20 5.63 11.69
N ASP A 182 -17.74 5.29 10.51
CA ASP A 182 -16.33 5.10 10.20
C ASP A 182 -15.70 6.48 9.88
N ASN A 183 -15.48 7.26 10.93
CA ASN A 183 -14.98 8.63 10.80
C ASN A 183 -13.47 8.69 10.50
N PHE A 184 -12.77 7.60 10.83
CA PHE A 184 -11.32 7.52 10.75
C PHE A 184 -10.88 6.24 10.04
N PHE A 185 -9.86 6.38 9.20
CA PHE A 185 -9.30 5.27 8.44
C PHE A 185 -7.83 5.55 8.14
N LYS A 186 -7.00 4.51 8.04
CA LYS A 186 -5.66 4.63 7.48
C LYS A 186 -5.71 4.51 5.96
N ILE A 187 -4.83 5.24 5.28
CA ILE A 187 -4.58 5.02 3.85
C ILE A 187 -3.12 4.62 3.65
N TYR A 188 -2.91 3.48 3.01
CA TYR A 188 -1.58 2.99 2.65
C TYR A 188 -1.37 3.11 1.14
N LEU A 189 -0.17 3.51 0.73
CA LEU A 189 0.27 3.26 -0.63
C LEU A 189 0.41 1.75 -0.86
N THR A 190 -0.01 1.27 -2.03
CA THR A 190 0.14 -0.15 -2.39
C THR A 190 1.59 -0.52 -2.70
N ASN A 191 2.43 0.47 -3.04
CA ASN A 191 3.86 0.34 -3.24
C ASN A 191 4.59 1.51 -2.56
N PRO A 192 5.55 1.27 -1.65
CA PRO A 192 6.30 2.36 -0.99
C PRO A 192 7.07 3.26 -1.97
N SER A 193 7.53 2.74 -3.11
CA SER A 193 8.31 3.52 -4.10
C SER A 193 7.51 4.66 -4.74
N ILE A 194 6.18 4.63 -4.65
CA ILE A 194 5.31 5.73 -5.09
C ILE A 194 5.63 7.02 -4.35
N ARG A 195 5.90 6.96 -3.03
CA ARG A 195 6.25 8.16 -2.26
C ARG A 195 7.60 8.71 -2.74
N ALA A 196 8.62 7.85 -2.86
CA ALA A 196 9.94 8.30 -3.31
C ALA A 196 9.88 8.94 -4.71
N ALA A 197 9.09 8.39 -5.62
CA ALA A 197 8.92 8.93 -6.97
C ALA A 197 8.19 10.28 -7.03
N LEU A 198 7.24 10.54 -6.12
CA LEU A 198 6.55 11.83 -6.03
C LEU A 198 7.39 12.91 -5.34
N PHE A 199 8.22 12.51 -4.39
CA PHE A 199 9.03 13.38 -3.56
C PHE A 199 10.52 13.15 -3.83
N ALA A 200 11.28 12.83 -2.79
CA ALA A 200 12.67 12.46 -2.88
C ALA A 200 12.87 11.07 -2.27
N SER A 201 13.87 10.34 -2.78
CA SER A 201 14.38 9.12 -2.16
C SER A 201 14.69 9.34 -0.68
N LEU A 202 14.18 8.45 0.16
CA LEU A 202 14.39 8.46 1.59
C LEU A 202 15.82 8.06 1.96
N GLN A 203 16.29 8.64 3.06
CA GLN A 203 17.50 8.27 3.78
C GLN A 203 17.15 7.56 5.10
N PRO A 204 18.06 6.75 5.68
CA PRO A 204 17.76 5.92 6.86
C PRO A 204 17.21 6.67 8.09
N LEU A 205 17.53 7.96 8.24
CA LEU A 205 17.17 8.77 9.41
C LEU A 205 16.08 9.81 9.12
N ASP A 206 15.46 9.74 7.94
CA ASP A 206 14.36 10.64 7.62
C ASP A 206 13.15 10.36 8.51
N GLU A 207 12.44 11.42 8.92
CA GLU A 207 11.25 11.33 9.79
C GLU A 207 10.17 10.39 9.22
N ALA A 208 10.05 10.34 7.90
CA ALA A 208 9.07 9.49 7.21
C ALA A 208 9.43 7.99 7.21
N MET A 209 10.60 7.58 7.70
CA MET A 209 11.06 6.19 7.63
C MET A 209 10.14 5.21 8.37
N GLY A 210 9.58 5.62 9.52
CA GLY A 210 8.63 4.80 10.28
C GLY A 210 7.36 4.50 9.46
N ALA A 211 6.69 5.54 9.00
CA ALA A 211 5.48 5.42 8.17
C ALA A 211 5.73 4.65 6.86
N MET A 212 6.93 4.78 6.29
CA MET A 212 7.32 4.09 5.06
C MET A 212 7.68 2.63 5.29
N THR A 213 8.24 2.30 6.45
CA THR A 213 8.43 0.92 6.89
C THR A 213 7.07 0.25 7.12
N GLU A 214 6.15 0.93 7.79
CA GLU A 214 4.76 0.47 7.99
C GLU A 214 4.07 0.21 6.63
N THR A 215 4.18 1.17 5.71
CA THR A 215 3.64 1.06 4.35
C THR A 215 4.27 -0.10 3.57
N ALA A 216 5.59 -0.27 3.64
CA ALA A 216 6.30 -1.34 2.96
C ALA A 216 5.92 -2.72 3.49
N ILE A 217 5.74 -2.83 4.81
CA ILE A 217 5.24 -4.03 5.47
C ILE A 217 3.80 -4.27 5.01
N PHE A 218 2.88 -3.31 5.14
CA PHE A 218 1.49 -3.46 4.70
C PHE A 218 1.37 -3.93 3.24
N ALA A 219 2.17 -3.36 2.33
CA ALA A 219 2.20 -3.73 0.92
C ALA A 219 2.47 -5.24 0.70
N GLN A 220 3.23 -5.90 1.59
CA GLN A 220 3.47 -7.35 1.50
C GLN A 220 2.18 -8.18 1.65
N TRP A 221 1.18 -7.67 2.40
CA TRP A 221 -0.08 -8.38 2.61
C TRP A 221 -1.00 -8.31 1.39
N MET A 222 -0.70 -7.44 0.41
CA MET A 222 -1.53 -7.32 -0.79
C MET A 222 -1.54 -8.58 -1.65
N HIS A 223 -0.52 -9.43 -1.51
CA HIS A 223 -0.47 -10.76 -2.12
C HIS A 223 -1.49 -11.76 -1.55
N ARG A 224 -2.16 -11.43 -0.45
CA ARG A 224 -3.20 -12.28 0.17
C ARG A 224 -4.58 -11.87 -0.34
N THR A 225 -5.26 -12.79 -1.02
CA THR A 225 -6.61 -12.56 -1.53
C THR A 225 -7.71 -12.75 -0.48
N SER A 226 -7.43 -13.50 0.59
CA SER A 226 -8.42 -13.87 1.60
C SER A 226 -8.57 -12.87 2.74
N PHE A 227 -7.64 -11.92 2.89
CA PHE A 227 -7.57 -11.08 4.07
C PHE A 227 -6.78 -9.79 3.86
N THR A 228 -7.34 -8.67 4.29
CA THR A 228 -6.62 -7.40 4.49
C THR A 228 -6.59 -7.08 5.99
N PRO A 229 -5.40 -6.76 6.55
CA PRO A 229 -5.26 -6.31 7.94
C PRO A 229 -6.16 -5.14 8.29
N TRP A 230 -6.68 -5.14 9.52
CA TRP A 230 -7.33 -3.98 10.14
C TRP A 230 -6.29 -3.16 10.92
N TYR A 231 -6.68 -2.00 11.43
CA TYR A 231 -5.89 -1.31 12.47
C TYR A 231 -6.78 -0.98 13.67
N ALA A 232 -6.16 -0.82 14.84
CA ALA A 232 -6.85 -0.44 16.07
C ALA A 232 -6.16 0.77 16.71
N ARG A 233 -6.93 1.66 17.31
CA ARG A 233 -6.41 2.82 18.03
C ARG A 233 -7.25 3.08 19.27
N TRP A 234 -6.63 3.61 20.32
CA TRP A 234 -7.22 4.02 21.59
C TRP A 234 -6.59 5.32 22.06
N ASN A 235 -7.03 5.87 23.19
CA ASN A 235 -6.50 7.15 23.70
C ASN A 235 -4.99 7.10 24.01
N ASN A 236 -4.47 5.92 24.40
CA ASN A 236 -3.09 5.75 24.88
C ASN A 236 -2.26 4.81 24.00
N GLY A 237 -2.70 4.52 22.77
CA GLY A 237 -1.93 3.61 21.91
C GLY A 237 -2.65 3.22 20.63
N GLU A 238 -1.90 2.55 19.78
CA GLU A 238 -2.31 2.08 18.47
C GLU A 238 -1.77 0.66 18.24
N VAL A 239 -2.39 -0.04 17.30
CA VAL A 239 -1.90 -1.26 16.69
C VAL A 239 -2.07 -1.11 15.20
N ASP A 240 -0.96 -1.07 14.46
CA ASP A 240 -0.94 -0.82 13.03
C ASP A 240 -1.68 -1.89 12.21
N MET A 241 -1.51 -3.16 12.58
CA MET A 241 -2.07 -4.28 11.82
C MET A 241 -2.67 -5.34 12.76
N VAL A 242 -3.95 -5.66 12.53
CA VAL A 242 -4.71 -6.64 13.32
C VAL A 242 -5.33 -7.70 12.41
N GLY A 243 -5.03 -8.95 12.72
CA GLY A 243 -5.70 -10.14 12.18
C GLY A 243 -6.94 -10.47 12.97
N LEU A 244 -8.09 -10.63 12.32
CA LEU A 244 -9.32 -11.10 12.96
C LEU A 244 -9.70 -12.51 12.50
N SER A 245 -10.24 -13.31 13.41
CA SER A 245 -10.86 -14.59 13.09
C SER A 245 -12.10 -14.38 12.23
N GLY A 246 -12.16 -15.03 11.06
CA GLY A 246 -13.34 -14.98 10.19
C GLY A 246 -14.61 -15.58 10.84
N LYS A 247 -14.47 -16.38 11.91
CA LYS A 247 -15.61 -17.00 12.61
C LYS A 247 -16.12 -16.17 13.78
N THR A 248 -15.22 -15.59 14.56
CA THR A 248 -15.55 -14.96 15.85
C THR A 248 -15.33 -13.45 15.88
N LEU A 249 -14.68 -12.90 14.84
CA LEU A 249 -14.21 -11.51 14.76
C LEU A 249 -13.25 -11.11 15.88
N GLN A 250 -12.78 -12.06 16.69
CA GLN A 250 -11.79 -11.80 17.73
C GLN A 250 -10.39 -11.66 17.13
N PRO A 251 -9.51 -10.82 17.70
CA PRO A 251 -8.12 -10.72 17.29
C PRO A 251 -7.40 -12.07 17.39
N VAL A 252 -6.73 -12.48 16.31
CA VAL A 252 -5.89 -13.69 16.25
C VAL A 252 -4.40 -13.36 16.28
N TRP A 253 -4.03 -12.16 15.82
CA TRP A 253 -2.69 -11.61 15.93
C TRP A 253 -2.75 -10.09 15.82
N ALA A 254 -1.74 -9.43 16.36
CA ALA A 254 -1.53 -7.99 16.31
C ALA A 254 -0.05 -7.72 15.99
N LEU A 255 0.21 -6.67 15.23
CA LEU A 255 1.55 -6.20 14.88
C LEU A 255 1.60 -4.69 15.03
N GLU A 256 2.61 -4.23 15.78
CA GLU A 256 2.99 -2.83 15.93
C GLU A 256 4.35 -2.65 15.25
N ILE A 257 4.48 -1.60 14.44
CA ILE A 257 5.68 -1.31 13.66
C ILE A 257 6.32 -0.06 14.27
N LYS A 258 7.58 -0.20 14.69
CA LYS A 258 8.35 0.85 15.37
C LYS A 258 9.59 1.24 14.59
#